data_AF-A0A661XH11-F1
#
_entry.id   AF-A0A661XH11-F1
#
_cell.length_a   1.000
_cell.length_b   1.000
_cell.length_c   1.000
_cell.angle_alpha   90.00
_cell.angle_beta   90.00
_cell.angle_gamma   90.00
#
_symmetry.space_group_name_H-M   'P 1'
#
loop_
_entity.id
_entity.type
_entity.pdbx_description
1 polymer ?
#
loop_
_entity_poly.entity_id
_entity_poly.type
_entity_poly.pdbx_seq_one_letter_code
_entity_poly.pdbx_strand_id
1 'polypeptide(L)'
;MTFKETEFPDVIEKLKEISDDFGDESPTKILLDMVYSLMKKIPLYPGIVNMCMDKIKENGENLEKDDIVIVYDNGRIIKGVVEECNSDFLKLKDVSIMEKKQSIDLNRKDLKRILKFNREILKRLWPTLVFEE
;
A
#
# COMPACT_ATOMS: atom_id res chain seq x y z
N MET A 1 -20.00 -1.75 -23.70
CA MET A 1 -19.11 -1.99 -22.55
C MET A 1 -18.41 -0.70 -22.22
N THR A 2 -18.42 -0.29 -20.96
CA THR A 2 -17.83 0.97 -20.52
C THR A 2 -16.39 0.77 -20.05
N PHE A 3 -15.60 1.85 -20.00
CA PHE A 3 -14.25 1.88 -19.44
C PHE A 3 -14.13 1.19 -18.07
N LYS A 4 -15.17 1.32 -17.23
CA LYS A 4 -15.25 0.70 -15.90
C LYS A 4 -15.37 -0.84 -15.93
N GLU A 5 -15.85 -1.40 -17.03
CA GLU A 5 -16.16 -2.84 -17.14
C GLU A 5 -15.01 -3.65 -17.74
N THR A 6 -14.01 -3.00 -18.35
CA THR A 6 -13.00 -3.68 -19.18
C THR A 6 -11.58 -3.21 -18.91
N GLU A 7 -11.32 -1.90 -18.97
CA GLU A 7 -9.94 -1.38 -18.86
C GLU A 7 -9.51 -1.07 -17.42
N PHE A 8 -10.45 -0.66 -16.56
CA PHE A 8 -10.14 -0.32 -15.17
C PHE A 8 -9.63 -1.51 -14.33
N PRO A 9 -10.22 -2.73 -14.43
CA PRO A 9 -9.70 -3.91 -13.72
C PRO A 9 -8.25 -4.25 -14.07
N ASP A 10 -7.85 -4.12 -15.34
CA ASP A 10 -6.48 -4.42 -15.80
C ASP A 10 -5.44 -3.45 -15.21
N VAL A 11 -5.82 -2.18 -15.02
CA VAL A 11 -4.96 -1.18 -14.36
C VAL A 11 -4.71 -1.57 -12.90
N ILE A 12 -5.74 -2.06 -12.24
CA ILE A 12 -5.71 -2.47 -10.84
C ILE A 12 -4.90 -3.75 -10.64
N GLU A 13 -5.01 -4.71 -11.58
CA GLU A 13 -4.15 -5.88 -11.63
C GLU A 13 -2.68 -5.54 -11.81
N LYS A 14 -2.36 -4.64 -12.75
CA LYS A 14 -0.98 -4.15 -12.90
C LYS A 14 -0.45 -3.46 -11.65
N LEU A 15 -1.28 -2.69 -10.95
CA LEU A 15 -0.87 -2.07 -9.68
C LEU A 15 -0.53 -3.12 -8.61
N LYS A 16 -1.30 -4.21 -8.53
CA LYS A 16 -1.06 -5.32 -7.61
C LYS A 16 0.24 -6.08 -7.95
N GLU A 17 0.43 -6.44 -9.22
CA GLU A 17 1.66 -7.09 -9.69
C GLU A 17 2.90 -6.27 -9.36
N ILE A 18 2.87 -4.97 -9.67
CA ILE A 18 3.96 -4.04 -9.35
C ILE A 18 4.19 -4.01 -7.84
N SER A 19 3.13 -3.94 -7.03
CA SER A 19 3.25 -3.94 -5.57
C SER A 19 3.87 -5.22 -5.02
N ASP A 20 3.57 -6.37 -5.61
CA ASP A 20 4.13 -7.67 -5.22
C ASP A 20 5.63 -7.76 -5.48
N ASP A 21 6.11 -7.21 -6.60
CA ASP A 21 7.53 -7.19 -6.97
C ASP A 21 8.42 -6.40 -6.00
N PHE A 22 7.87 -5.41 -5.29
CA PHE A 22 8.67 -4.59 -4.37
C PHE A 22 8.91 -5.25 -3.01
N GLY A 23 8.20 -6.34 -2.67
CA GLY A 23 8.31 -7.00 -1.36
C GLY A 23 8.03 -6.09 -0.15
N ASP A 24 7.58 -4.85 -0.39
CA ASP A 24 7.57 -3.77 0.59
C ASP A 24 6.23 -3.76 1.32
N GLU A 25 6.27 -4.16 2.59
CA GLU A 25 5.10 -4.27 3.47
C GLU A 25 4.61 -2.91 4.01
N SER A 26 4.78 -1.84 3.23
CA SER A 26 4.31 -0.52 3.61
C SER A 26 2.78 -0.46 3.85
N PRO A 27 2.29 0.48 4.68
CA PRO A 27 0.86 0.78 4.83
C PRO A 27 0.14 0.95 3.48
N THR A 28 0.83 1.54 2.51
CA THR A 28 0.31 1.78 1.17
C THR A 28 0.08 0.47 0.42
N LYS A 29 0.98 -0.53 0.55
CA LYS A 29 0.78 -1.86 -0.03
C LYS A 29 -0.41 -2.57 0.60
N ILE A 30 -0.55 -2.55 1.92
CA ILE A 30 -1.69 -3.17 2.62
C ILE A 30 -3.02 -2.59 2.11
N LEU A 31 -3.11 -1.26 2.03
CA LEU A 31 -4.30 -0.59 1.50
C LEU A 31 -4.54 -0.97 0.03
N LEU A 32 -3.51 -1.01 -0.80
CA LEU A 32 -3.62 -1.40 -2.20
C LEU A 32 -4.14 -2.84 -2.36
N ASP A 33 -3.65 -3.77 -1.54
CA ASP A 33 -4.07 -5.18 -1.55
C ASP A 33 -5.54 -5.34 -1.13
N MET A 34 -5.96 -4.60 -0.10
CA MET A 34 -7.35 -4.59 0.36
C MET A 34 -8.27 -3.98 -0.70
N VAL A 35 -7.85 -2.87 -1.32
CA VAL A 35 -8.57 -2.20 -2.41
C VAL A 35 -8.67 -3.11 -3.65
N TYR A 36 -7.60 -3.82 -4.02
CA TYR A 36 -7.60 -4.83 -5.08
C TYR A 36 -8.60 -5.95 -4.81
N SER A 37 -8.61 -6.49 -3.58
CA SER A 37 -9.54 -7.54 -3.16
C SER A 37 -11.01 -7.10 -3.24
N LEU A 38 -11.30 -5.87 -2.81
CA LEU A 38 -12.64 -5.27 -2.92
C LEU A 38 -13.06 -5.11 -4.39
N MET A 39 -12.16 -4.65 -5.25
CA MET A 39 -12.44 -4.50 -6.67
C MET A 39 -12.63 -5.83 -7.41
N LYS A 40 -11.94 -6.91 -7.01
CA LYS A 40 -12.26 -8.25 -7.53
C LYS A 40 -13.67 -8.70 -7.18
N LYS A 41 -14.17 -8.32 -6.00
CA LYS A 41 -15.52 -8.66 -5.54
C LYS A 41 -16.61 -7.77 -6.16
N ILE A 42 -16.30 -6.50 -6.42
CA ILE A 42 -17.25 -5.50 -6.94
C ILE A 42 -16.61 -4.67 -8.08
N PRO A 43 -16.27 -5.28 -9.23
CA PRO A 43 -15.47 -4.62 -10.27
C PRO A 43 -16.19 -3.47 -10.98
N LEU A 44 -17.53 -3.49 -11.02
CA LEU A 44 -18.34 -2.53 -11.77
C LEU A 44 -18.65 -1.23 -11.00
N TYR A 45 -18.35 -1.18 -9.71
CA TYR A 45 -18.75 -0.06 -8.85
C TYR A 45 -17.60 0.53 -8.03
N PRO A 46 -16.67 1.28 -8.68
CA PRO A 46 -15.60 1.99 -7.99
C PRO A 46 -16.11 2.92 -6.87
N GLY A 47 -17.34 3.44 -7.00
CA GLY A 47 -17.98 4.23 -5.96
C GLY A 47 -18.23 3.46 -4.66
N ILE A 48 -18.61 2.17 -4.73
CA ILE A 48 -18.81 1.32 -3.55
C ILE A 48 -17.46 1.01 -2.90
N VAL A 49 -16.43 0.72 -3.72
CA VAL A 49 -15.07 0.51 -3.21
C VAL A 49 -14.55 1.77 -2.50
N ASN A 50 -14.77 2.96 -3.07
CA ASN A 50 -14.42 4.23 -2.44
C ASN A 50 -15.14 4.43 -1.11
N MET A 51 -16.44 4.11 -1.02
CA MET A 51 -17.20 4.16 0.24
C MET A 51 -16.67 3.20 1.30
N CYS A 52 -16.08 2.07 0.89
CA CYS A 52 -15.45 1.12 1.80
C CYS A 52 -14.05 1.56 2.24
N MET A 53 -13.32 2.36 1.44
CA MET A 53 -11.92 2.73 1.74
C MET A 53 -11.76 3.43 3.10
N ASP A 54 -12.68 4.32 3.46
CA ASP A 54 -12.65 5.01 4.75
C ASP A 54 -12.86 4.06 5.94
N LYS A 55 -13.41 2.86 5.70
CA LYS A 55 -13.65 1.82 6.70
C LYS A 55 -12.60 0.72 6.69
N ILE A 56 -11.65 0.75 5.76
CA ILE A 56 -10.54 -0.22 5.72
C ILE A 56 -9.59 0.00 6.91
N LYS A 57 -9.51 1.23 7.40
CA LYS A 57 -8.70 1.59 8.57
C LYS A 57 -9.60 2.00 9.71
N GLU A 58 -9.40 1.38 10.86
CA GLU A 58 -10.03 1.76 12.12
C GLU A 58 -8.99 1.99 13.21
N ASN A 59 -9.43 2.57 14.34
CA ASN A 59 -8.59 2.72 15.51
C ASN A 59 -8.38 1.36 16.17
N GLY A 60 -7.17 1.10 16.67
CA GLY A 60 -6.80 -0.19 17.30
C GLY A 60 -7.38 -0.40 18.71
N GLU A 61 -8.63 0.00 18.95
CA GLU A 61 -9.30 -0.16 20.25
C GLU A 61 -9.77 -1.61 20.50
N ASN A 62 -10.06 -2.37 19.42
CA ASN A 62 -10.53 -3.76 19.48
C ASN A 62 -9.65 -4.67 18.61
N LEU A 63 -8.41 -4.90 19.01
CA LEU A 63 -7.50 -5.77 18.26
C LEU A 63 -7.77 -7.25 18.56
N GLU A 64 -7.96 -8.04 17.51
CA GLU A 64 -8.10 -9.49 17.56
C GLU A 64 -6.81 -10.19 17.10
N LYS A 65 -6.68 -11.47 17.45
CA LYS A 65 -5.58 -12.29 16.96
C LYS A 65 -5.66 -12.41 15.43
N ASP A 66 -4.50 -12.36 14.79
CA ASP A 66 -4.31 -12.39 13.33
C ASP A 66 -4.68 -11.10 12.58
N ASP A 67 -5.06 -10.02 13.29
CA ASP A 67 -5.22 -8.70 12.69
C ASP A 67 -3.89 -8.14 12.17
N ILE A 68 -3.93 -7.51 10.99
CA ILE A 68 -2.79 -6.77 10.44
C ILE A 68 -2.85 -5.34 10.97
N VAL A 69 -1.83 -4.94 11.72
CA VAL A 69 -1.79 -3.64 12.37
C VAL A 69 -0.57 -2.82 11.98
N ILE A 70 -0.72 -1.51 12.09
CA ILE A 70 0.37 -0.55 11.93
C ILE A 70 0.45 0.28 13.21
N VAL A 71 1.55 0.11 13.93
CA VAL A 71 1.83 0.76 15.20
C VAL A 71 2.82 1.90 14.99
N TYR A 72 2.50 3.08 15.52
CA TYR A 72 3.39 4.23 15.53
C TYR A 72 4.03 4.32 16.92
N ASP A 73 5.28 3.88 17.04
CA ASP A 73 6.02 3.86 18.30
C ASP A 73 7.30 4.69 18.18
N ASN A 74 7.44 5.73 19.00
CA ASN A 74 8.67 6.53 19.15
C ASN A 74 9.37 6.92 17.84
N GLY A 75 8.59 7.31 16.82
CA GLY A 75 9.11 7.74 15.51
C GLY A 75 9.45 6.62 14.54
N ARG A 76 9.16 5.36 14.91
CA ARG A 76 9.14 4.19 14.02
C ARG A 76 7.72 3.89 13.60
N ILE A 77 7.58 3.30 12.43
CA ILE A 77 6.31 2.73 11.96
C ILE A 77 6.52 1.22 11.90
N ILE A 78 5.79 0.48 12.71
CA ILE A 78 5.91 -0.96 12.86
C ILE A 78 4.67 -1.59 12.24
N LYS A 79 4.82 -2.39 11.18
CA LYS A 79 3.78 -3.29 10.71
C LYS A 79 3.98 -4.64 11.40
N GLY A 80 2.90 -5.27 11.81
CA GLY A 80 2.92 -6.68 12.21
C GLY A 80 1.52 -7.29 12.23
N VAL A 81 1.47 -8.56 12.55
CA VAL A 81 0.23 -9.32 12.77
C VAL A 81 0.07 -9.55 14.26
N VAL A 82 -1.12 -9.31 14.82
CA VAL A 82 -1.40 -9.52 16.24
C VAL A 82 -1.25 -11.00 16.58
N GLU A 83 -0.30 -11.33 17.45
CA GLU A 83 -0.15 -12.67 18.02
C GLU A 83 -0.91 -12.79 19.34
N GLU A 84 -0.82 -11.76 20.18
CA GLU A 84 -1.45 -11.66 21.49
C GLU A 84 -1.65 -10.20 21.87
N CYS A 85 -2.80 -9.85 22.43
CA CYS A 85 -3.10 -8.49 22.90
C CYS A 85 -3.85 -8.57 24.24
N ASN A 86 -3.42 -7.79 25.23
CA ASN A 86 -4.13 -7.59 26.49
C ASN A 86 -4.01 -6.13 26.96
N SER A 87 -4.44 -5.83 28.19
CA SER A 87 -4.43 -4.47 28.73
C SER A 87 -3.04 -3.85 28.86
N ASP A 88 -2.00 -4.68 28.95
CA ASP A 88 -0.65 -4.25 29.35
C ASP A 88 0.35 -4.34 28.20
N PHE A 89 0.13 -5.22 27.22
CA PHE A 89 1.01 -5.38 26.07
C PHE A 89 0.31 -5.81 24.77
N LEU A 90 0.95 -5.47 23.66
CA LEU A 90 0.63 -5.93 22.31
C LEU A 90 1.83 -6.68 21.76
N LYS A 91 1.65 -7.96 21.42
CA LYS A 91 2.67 -8.82 20.83
C LYS A 91 2.36 -9.06 19.36
N LEU A 92 3.35 -8.78 18.50
CA LEU A 92 3.22 -8.92 17.05
C LEU A 92 4.16 -10.01 16.51
N LYS A 93 3.68 -10.74 15.50
CA LYS A 93 4.48 -11.61 14.62
C LYS A 93 4.62 -10.98 13.24
N ASP A 94 5.50 -11.53 12.41
CA ASP A 94 5.75 -11.07 11.02
C ASP A 94 5.99 -9.56 10.93
N VAL A 95 6.92 -9.08 11.78
CA VAL A 95 7.13 -7.66 12.00
C VAL A 95 8.05 -7.04 10.94
N SER A 96 7.61 -5.92 10.38
CA SER A 96 8.41 -5.04 9.52
C SER A 96 8.50 -3.65 10.15
N ILE A 97 9.72 -3.12 10.29
CA ILE A 97 9.99 -1.81 10.90
C ILE A 97 10.45 -0.83 9.82
N MET A 98 9.71 0.26 9.67
CA MET A 98 10.10 1.39 8.83
C MET A 98 10.60 2.53 9.72
N GLU A 99 11.79 3.04 9.37
CA GLU A 99 12.39 4.19 10.05
C GLU A 99 11.96 5.52 9.41
N LYS A 100 12.13 6.59 10.18
CA LYS A 100 11.82 7.95 9.74
C LYS A 100 12.63 8.35 8.50
N LYS A 101 12.08 9.30 7.74
CA LYS A 101 12.76 9.92 6.60
C LYS A 101 14.03 10.63 7.07
N GLN A 102 15.17 10.12 6.66
CA GLN A 102 16.48 10.72 6.89
C GLN A 102 17.33 10.63 5.62
N SER A 103 18.24 11.59 5.45
CA SER A 103 19.26 11.49 4.40
C SER A 103 20.32 10.49 4.86
N ILE A 104 20.72 9.59 3.98
CA ILE A 104 21.78 8.62 4.25
C ILE A 104 22.78 8.63 3.10
N ASP A 105 24.05 8.51 3.42
CA ASP A 105 25.11 8.29 2.44
C ASP A 105 25.26 6.78 2.23
N LEU A 106 25.09 6.34 0.99
CA LEU A 106 25.22 4.94 0.61
C LEU A 106 26.45 4.75 -0.27
N ASN A 107 27.25 3.74 0.04
CA ASN A 107 28.36 3.35 -0.81
C ASN A 107 27.83 2.62 -2.05
N ARG A 108 28.06 3.20 -3.23
CA ARG A 108 27.54 2.67 -4.50
C ARG A 108 28.02 1.25 -4.82
N LYS A 109 29.16 0.82 -4.29
CA LYS A 109 29.70 -0.54 -4.52
C LYS A 109 28.90 -1.63 -3.80
N ASP A 110 28.18 -1.28 -2.75
CA ASP A 110 27.45 -2.23 -1.91
C ASP A 110 25.98 -2.40 -2.36
N LEU A 111 25.54 -1.64 -3.37
CA LEU A 111 24.17 -1.62 -3.85
C LEU A 111 23.94 -2.71 -4.91
N LYS A 112 22.99 -3.63 -4.63
CA LYS A 112 22.62 -4.72 -5.56
C LYS A 112 21.75 -4.24 -6.72
N ARG A 113 20.85 -3.28 -6.49
CA ARG A 113 19.90 -2.76 -7.50
C ARG A 113 19.45 -1.36 -7.12
N ILE A 114 19.30 -0.48 -8.11
CA ILE A 114 18.73 0.86 -7.95
C ILE A 114 17.56 1.00 -8.92
N LEU A 115 16.39 1.37 -8.41
CA LEU A 115 15.21 1.66 -9.20
C LEU A 115 14.91 3.16 -9.16
N LYS A 116 14.69 3.74 -10.33
CA LYS A 116 14.33 5.16 -10.48
C LYS A 116 12.87 5.27 -10.89
N PHE A 117 12.09 5.99 -10.10
CA PHE A 117 10.72 6.34 -10.45
C PHE A 117 10.69 7.59 -11.31
N ASN A 118 10.05 7.51 -12.48
CA ASN A 118 9.91 8.63 -13.41
C ASN A 118 8.55 9.33 -13.20
N ARG A 119 8.56 10.51 -12.58
CA ARG A 119 7.35 11.31 -12.35
C ARG A 119 6.78 11.94 -13.61
N GLU A 120 7.58 12.05 -14.68
CA GLU A 120 7.19 12.67 -15.96
C GLU A 120 6.82 11.62 -17.03
N ILE A 121 6.45 10.41 -16.61
CA ILE A 121 6.18 9.29 -17.54
C ILE A 121 5.04 9.61 -18.52
N LEU A 122 4.00 10.32 -18.04
CA LEU A 122 2.85 10.70 -18.84
C LEU A 122 3.23 11.71 -19.92
N LYS A 123 3.94 12.79 -19.56
CA LYS A 123 4.44 13.78 -20.54
C LYS A 123 5.39 13.16 -21.56
N ARG A 124 6.17 12.16 -21.16
CA ARG A 124 7.10 11.46 -22.06
C ARG A 124 6.39 10.58 -23.07
N LEU A 125 5.38 9.81 -22.64
CA LEU A 125 4.67 8.87 -23.50
C LEU A 125 3.55 9.54 -24.31
N TRP A 126 2.97 10.60 -23.76
CA TRP A 126 1.85 11.33 -24.32
C TRP A 126 2.07 12.85 -24.19
N PRO A 127 3.03 13.41 -24.96
CA PRO A 127 3.42 14.82 -24.83
C PRO A 127 2.32 15.81 -25.25
N THR A 128 1.29 15.34 -25.96
CA THR A 128 0.18 16.15 -26.46
C THR A 128 -1.03 16.16 -25.54
N LEU A 129 -1.03 15.35 -24.47
CA LEU A 129 -2.11 15.34 -23.48
C LEU A 129 -1.93 16.52 -22.53
N VAL A 130 -2.85 17.49 -22.62
CA VAL A 130 -2.92 18.66 -21.74
C VAL A 130 -4.00 18.40 -20.69
N PHE A 131 -3.62 18.39 -19.43
CA PHE A 131 -4.57 18.35 -18.31
C PHE A 131 -4.62 19.75 -17.69
N GLU A 132 -5.80 20.17 -17.24
CA GLU A 132 -5.92 21.35 -16.37
C GLU A 132 -5.28 20.99 -15.01
N GLU A 133 -4.47 21.91 -14.45
CA GLU A 133 -3.84 21.77 -13.13
C GLU A 133 -4.82 22.04 -11.98
#